data_AF-A0A7G1G4T3-F1
#
_entry.id   AF-A0A7G1G4T3-F1
#
_cell.length_a   1.000
_cell.length_b   1.000
_cell.length_c   1.000
_cell.angle_alpha   90.00
_cell.angle_beta   90.00
_cell.angle_gamma   90.00
#
_symmetry.space_group_name_H-M   'P 1'
#
loop_
_entity.id
_entity.type
_entity.pdbx_description
1 polymer ?
#
loop_
_entity_poly.entity_id
_entity_poly.type
_entity_poly.pdbx_seq_one_letter_code
_entity_poly.pdbx_strand_id
1 'polypeptide(L)' 'MKLENDKAGQEIYTFMFMDGIVFKVKDDGEIIKKTAYVVLGVNIDGFKEVLGIYRWGMSSKMCKQ' A
#
# COMPACT_ATOMS: atom_id res chain seq x y z
N MET A 1 -4.38 -22.48 -23.10
CA MET A 1 -4.12 -21.43 -22.09
C MET A 1 -4.49 -20.09 -22.73
N LYS A 2 -5.78 -19.74 -22.69
CA LYS A 2 -6.28 -18.41 -23.03
C LYS A 2 -7.36 -18.14 -22.01
N LEU A 3 -7.04 -17.33 -21.01
CA LEU A 3 -8.03 -16.76 -20.11
C LEU A 3 -8.47 -15.46 -20.78
N GLU A 4 -9.54 -15.59 -21.55
CA GLU A 4 -10.32 -14.47 -22.04
C GLU A 4 -10.92 -13.76 -20.81
N ASN A 5 -10.32 -12.64 -20.43
CA ASN A 5 -10.81 -11.77 -19.37
C ASN A 5 -11.25 -10.44 -19.99
N ASP A 6 -12.35 -10.48 -20.72
CA ASP A 6 -13.09 -9.31 -21.20
C ASP A 6 -13.93 -8.70 -20.06
N LYS A 7 -13.25 -8.22 -19.02
CA LYS A 7 -13.80 -7.20 -18.11
C LYS A 7 -12.81 -6.04 -18.08
N ALA A 8 -13.13 -4.99 -18.84
CA ALA A 8 -12.40 -3.73 -18.83
C ALA A 8 -12.23 -3.23 -17.38
N GLY A 9 -11.04 -3.44 -16.81
CA GLY A 9 -10.69 -2.98 -15.46
C GLY A 9 -9.96 -3.97 -14.55
N GLN A 10 -9.69 -5.22 -14.95
CA GLN A 10 -8.85 -6.13 -14.15
C GLN A 10 -7.46 -6.32 -14.78
N GLU A 11 -6.50 -5.52 -14.34
CA GLU A 11 -5.07 -5.76 -14.61
C GLU A 11 -4.61 -6.98 -13.79
N ILE A 12 -4.00 -7.95 -14.48
CA ILE A 12 -3.54 -9.20 -13.86
C ILE A 12 -2.07 -9.05 -13.49
N TYR A 13 -1.81 -9.11 -12.18
CA TYR A 13 -0.46 -9.08 -11.62
C TYR A 13 0.02 -10.48 -11.29
N THR A 14 1.20 -10.85 -11.79
CA THR A 14 1.82 -12.15 -11.54
C THR A 14 2.38 -12.24 -10.12
N PHE A 15 2.95 -11.15 -9.62
CA PHE A 15 3.45 -11.05 -8.25
C PHE A 15 3.06 -9.69 -7.66
N MET A 16 2.75 -9.68 -6.36
CA MET A 16 2.52 -8.45 -5.60
C MET A 16 3.41 -8.43 -4.36
N PHE A 17 4.03 -7.29 -4.11
CA PHE A 17 4.85 -7.02 -2.91
C PHE A 17 4.21 -5.89 -2.11
N MET A 18 4.20 -6.05 -0.80
CA MET A 18 3.77 -5.01 0.14
C MET A 18 4.90 -4.73 1.10
N ASP A 19 5.41 -3.49 1.09
CA ASP A 19 6.42 -3.03 2.04
C ASP A 19 5.79 -2.05 3.04
N GLY A 20 6.18 -2.16 4.31
CA GLY A 20 5.65 -1.36 5.41
C GLY A 20 6.71 -0.43 5.99
N ILE A 21 6.59 0.86 5.69
CA ILE A 21 7.50 1.89 6.21
C ILE A 21 6.85 2.56 7.42
N VAL A 22 7.42 2.33 8.59
CA VAL A 22 7.02 3.00 9.84
C VAL A 22 7.87 4.25 10.03
N PHE A 23 7.23 5.41 10.11
CA PHE A 23 7.92 6.69 10.31
C PHE A 23 7.30 7.46 11.49
N LYS A 24 8.15 8.23 12.17
CA LYS A 24 7.73 9.09 13.29
C LYS A 24 7.47 10.49 12.73
N VAL A 25 6.26 11.01 12.96
CA VAL A 25 5.88 12.38 12.61
C VAL A 25 5.53 13.15 13.86
N LYS A 26 5.93 14.43 13.88
CA LYS A 26 5.51 15.37 14.91
C LYS A 26 4.16 15.96 14.49
N ASP A 27 3.12 15.68 15.25
CA ASP A 27 1.74 16.12 15.00
C ASP A 27 1.24 16.76 16.31
N ASP A 28 0.82 18.02 16.26
CA ASP A 28 0.33 18.77 17.44
C ASP A 28 1.28 18.73 18.67
N GLY A 29 2.59 18.75 18.43
CA GLY A 29 3.60 18.70 19.49
C GLY A 29 3.96 17.30 19.99
N GLU A 30 3.20 16.26 19.60
CA GLU A 30 3.46 14.86 19.96
C GLU A 30 4.16 14.10 18.83
N ILE A 31 5.03 13.15 19.18
CA ILE A 31 5.67 12.26 18.21
C ILE A 31 4.77 11.02 18.03
N ILE A 32 4.08 10.96 16.90
CA ILE A 32 3.19 9.85 16.53
C ILE A 32 3.92 8.93 15.55
N LYS A 33 3.75 7.61 15.73
CA LYS A 33 4.17 6.61 14.75
C LYS A 33 3.07 6.44 13.70
N LYS A 34 3.38 6.68 12.43
CA LYS A 34 2.49 6.38 11.30
C LYS A 34 3.15 5.34 10.41
N THR A 35 2.33 4.52 9.75
CA THR A 35 2.81 3.48 8.83
C THR A 35 2.27 3.75 7.45
N ALA A 36 3.14 3.77 6.44
CA ALA A 36 2.76 3.75 5.04
C ALA A 36 3.12 2.38 4.46
N TYR A 37 2.16 1.78 3.78
CA TYR A 37 2.32 0.55 3.03
C TYR A 37 2.43 0.91 1.55
N VAL A 38 3.46 0.43 0.88
CA VAL A 38 3.62 0.58 -0.58
C VAL A 38 3.32 -0.75 -1.22
N VAL A 39 2.42 -0.74 -2.20
CA VAL A 39 2.07 -1.95 -2.97
C VAL A 39 2.69 -1.85 -4.35
N LEU A 40 3.50 -2.86 -4.68
CA LEU A 40 4.17 -3.02 -5.96
C LEU A 40 3.60 -4.24 -6.67
N GLY A 41 3.16 -4.05 -7.91
CA GLY A 41 2.69 -5.12 -8.79
C GLY A 41 3.73 -5.44 -9.86
N VAL A 42 3.83 -6.71 -10.24
CA VAL A 42 4.58 -7.14 -11.41
C VAL A 42 3.61 -7.67 -12.45
N ASN A 43 3.61 -7.06 -13.63
CA ASN A 43 2.78 -7.48 -14.75
C ASN A 43 3.22 -8.82 -15.32
N ILE A 44 2.34 -9.42 -16.13
CA ILE A 44 2.64 -10.64 -16.89
C ILE A 44 3.87 -10.49 -17.80
N ASP A 45 4.17 -9.26 -18.22
CA ASP A 45 5.33 -8.91 -19.04
C ASP A 45 6.62 -8.71 -18.22
N GLY A 46 6.54 -8.86 -16.89
CA GLY A 46 7.68 -8.74 -15.98
C GLY A 46 8.03 -7.31 -15.56
N PHE A 47 7.24 -6.31 -15.97
CA PHE A 47 7.41 -4.92 -15.54
C PHE A 47 6.87 -4.71 -14.14
N LYS A 48 7.64 -3.99 -13.32
CA LYS A 48 7.25 -3.59 -11.96
C LYS A 48 6.57 -2.23 -12.01
N GLU A 49 5.44 -2.10 -11.33
CA GLU A 49 4.74 -0.83 -11.17
C GLU A 49 4.23 -0.62 -9.74
N VAL A 50 3.98 0.64 -9.39
CA VAL A 50 3.46 1.03 -8.08
C VAL A 50 1.94 1.09 -8.18
N LEU A 51 1.25 0.17 -7.49
CA LEU A 51 -0.22 0.12 -7.48
C LEU A 51 -0.81 1.20 -6.57
N GLY A 52 -0.10 1.53 -5.50
CA GLY A 52 -0.54 2.56 -4.59
C GLY A 52 0.26 2.63 -3.29
N ILE A 53 0.04 3.72 -2.58
CA ILE A 53 0.56 3.94 -1.23
C ILE A 53 -0.64 4.06 -0.28
N TYR A 54 -0.71 3.15 0.69
CA TYR A 54 -1.76 3.09 1.68
C TYR A 54 -1.20 3.50 3.03
N ARG A 55 -1.61 4.67 3.52
CA ARG A 55 -1.25 5.08 4.88
C ARG A 55 -2.25 4.52 5.87
N TRP A 56 -1.81 3.65 6.78
CA TRP A 56 -2.63 3.20 7.89
C TRP A 56 -2.52 4.18 9.05
N GLY A 57 -3.63 4.86 9.35
CA GLY A 57 -3.71 5.86 10.40
C GLY A 57 -4.42 5.32 11.64
N MET A 58 -3.67 4.87 12.64
CA MET A 58 -4.20 4.85 14.00
C MET A 58 -4.01 6.26 14.57
N SER A 59 -5.10 7.01 14.69
CA SER A 59 -5.10 8.25 15.46
C SER A 59 -4.81 7.90 16.92
N SER A 60 -3.68 8.36 17.45
CA SER A 60 -3.27 8.15 18.84
C SER A 60 -4.20 8.80 19.87
N LYS A 61 -5.26 9.49 19.44
CA LYS A 61 -6.29 10.06 20.33
C LYS A 61 -7.08 9.01 21.13
N MET A 62 -6.84 7.71 20.93
CA MET A 62 -7.53 6.63 21.65
C MET A 62 -6.79 6.10 22.89
N CYS A 63 -5.51 6.48 23.12
CA CYS A 63 -4.71 5.95 24.23
C CYS A 63 -4.27 7.02 25.24
N LYS A 64 -5.09 8.07 25.41
CA LYS A 64 -5.02 8.98 26.55
C LYS A 64 -6.44 9.23 27.07
N GLN A 65 -6.95 8.26 27.83
CA GLN A 65 -7.88 8.53 28.93
C GLN A 65 -7.06 8.44 30.21
#